data_AF-A0A4R3NQR4-F1
#
_entry.id   AF-A0A4R3NQR4-F1
#
_cell.length_a   1.000
_cell.length_b   1.000
_cell.length_c   1.000
_cell.angle_alpha   90.00
_cell.angle_beta   90.00
_cell.angle_gamma   90.00
#
_symmetry.space_group_name_H-M   'P 1'
#
loop_
_entity.id
_entity.type
_entity.pdbx_description
1 polymer ?
#
loop_
_entity_poly.entity_id
_entity_poly.type
_entity_poly.pdbx_seq_one_letter_code
_entity_poly.pdbx_strand_id
1 'polypeptide(L)'
;MTDIRLHLLTDDPYKACLMVFRQGLYGLPAWAAIADSVAAIGVIPDGSRAVGYWFRGTLDSFEMQEAFRFRRQHGELFGMTAEFAAQLDDWRARRDAAEAALLASIHDAAPMQKRVAGGGKWS
;
A
#
# COMPACT_ATOMS: atom_id res chain seq x y z
N MET A 1 2.90 -19.67 -4.46
CA MET A 1 2.00 -18.82 -3.63
C MET A 1 2.81 -17.64 -3.14
N THR A 2 2.27 -16.42 -3.20
CA THR A 2 2.99 -15.23 -2.73
C THR A 2 3.07 -15.24 -1.21
N ASP A 3 4.27 -15.01 -0.68
CA ASP A 3 4.53 -14.93 0.76
C ASP A 3 4.00 -13.59 1.32
N ILE A 4 2.81 -13.63 1.94
CA ILE A 4 2.20 -12.46 2.58
C ILE A 4 2.84 -12.23 3.94
N ARG A 5 3.41 -11.04 4.12
CA ARG A 5 4.18 -10.62 5.30
C ARG A 5 3.44 -9.60 6.16
N LEU A 6 2.36 -9.02 5.64
CA LEU A 6 1.52 -8.04 6.32
C LEU A 6 0.08 -8.08 5.81
N HIS A 7 -0.88 -8.22 6.73
CA HIS A 7 -2.30 -8.01 6.47
C HIS A 7 -2.75 -6.65 7.03
N LEU A 8 -3.38 -5.83 6.19
CA LEU A 8 -4.06 -4.62 6.62
C LEU A 8 -5.56 -4.89 6.74
N LEU A 9 -6.11 -4.76 7.94
CA LEU A 9 -7.54 -4.91 8.18
C LEU A 9 -8.15 -3.52 8.21
N THR A 10 -9.13 -3.23 7.37
CA THR A 10 -9.62 -1.86 7.24
C THR A 10 -11.00 -1.72 6.64
N ASP A 11 -11.75 -0.72 7.10
CA ASP A 11 -13.02 -0.32 6.48
C ASP A 11 -12.82 0.61 5.26
N ASP A 12 -11.59 1.02 4.96
CA ASP A 12 -11.24 1.84 3.81
C ASP A 12 -9.89 1.43 3.19
N PRO A 13 -9.88 0.49 2.23
CA PRO A 13 -8.67 -0.02 1.59
C PRO A 13 -7.80 1.06 0.96
N TYR A 14 -8.41 2.09 0.37
CA TYR A 14 -7.69 3.17 -0.29
C TYR A 14 -6.93 4.02 0.72
N LYS A 15 -7.59 4.46 1.80
CA LYS A 15 -6.93 5.24 2.86
C LYS A 15 -5.86 4.44 3.59
N ALA A 16 -6.12 3.17 3.89
CA ALA A 16 -5.13 2.30 4.52
C ALA A 16 -3.88 2.14 3.63
N CYS A 17 -4.08 1.87 2.34
CA CYS A 17 -2.98 1.72 1.39
C CYS A 17 -2.15 3.01 1.27
N LEU A 18 -2.81 4.17 1.21
CA LEU A 18 -2.13 5.47 1.18
C LEU A 18 -1.32 5.72 2.46
N MET A 19 -1.90 5.46 3.63
CA MET A 19 -1.24 5.70 4.91
C MET A 19 -0.06 4.74 5.15
N VAL A 20 -0.18 3.47 4.74
CA VAL A 20 0.82 2.44 5.01
C VAL A 20 1.85 2.32 3.90
N PHE A 21 1.50 2.52 2.64
CA PHE A 21 2.43 2.32 1.53
C PHE A 21 2.75 3.61 0.78
N ARG A 22 2.13 4.74 1.15
CA ARG A 22 2.27 6.04 0.46
C ARG A 22 1.88 5.99 -1.01
N GLN A 23 0.98 5.08 -1.36
CA GLN A 23 0.54 4.84 -2.75
C GLN A 23 -0.90 4.32 -2.78
N GLY A 24 -1.54 4.46 -3.95
CA GLY A 24 -2.90 3.95 -4.17
C GLY A 24 -2.97 2.42 -4.20
N LEU A 25 -4.20 1.88 -4.20
CA LEU A 25 -4.46 0.45 -4.11
C LEU A 25 -3.79 -0.39 -5.22
N TYR A 26 -3.68 0.17 -6.43
CA TYR A 26 -2.98 -0.48 -7.55
C TYR A 26 -1.47 -0.65 -7.33
N GLY A 27 -0.88 0.09 -6.39
CA GLY A 27 0.52 -0.06 -6.01
C GLY A 27 0.76 -1.11 -4.93
N LEU A 28 -0.30 -1.70 -4.33
CA LEU A 28 -0.18 -2.58 -3.16
C LEU A 28 0.96 -3.61 -3.36
N PRO A 29 1.97 -3.65 -2.46
CA PRO A 29 3.08 -4.57 -2.64
C PRO A 29 2.60 -6.01 -2.59
N ALA A 30 3.15 -6.88 -3.45
CA ALA A 30 2.69 -8.27 -3.55
C ALA A 30 2.84 -9.07 -2.23
N TRP A 31 3.72 -8.66 -1.33
CA TRP A 31 3.90 -9.24 0.00
C TRP A 31 2.89 -8.73 1.04
N ALA A 32 1.97 -7.84 0.66
CA ALA A 32 0.93 -7.31 1.54
C ALA A 32 -0.47 -7.69 1.02
N ALA A 33 -1.41 -7.85 1.94
CA ALA A 33 -2.81 -8.12 1.63
C ALA A 33 -3.71 -7.17 2.43
N ILE A 34 -4.89 -6.88 1.90
CA ILE A 34 -5.93 -6.10 2.59
C ILE A 34 -7.13 -7.01 2.86
N ALA A 35 -7.66 -6.94 4.08
CA ALA A 35 -8.91 -7.57 4.47
C ALA A 35 -9.92 -6.47 4.85
N ASP A 36 -10.98 -6.35 4.07
CA ASP A 36 -11.95 -5.25 4.12
C ASP A 36 -13.38 -5.71 4.51
N SER A 37 -13.49 -6.93 5.03
CA SER A 37 -14.73 -7.50 5.57
C SER A 37 -14.43 -8.48 6.70
N VAL A 38 -15.43 -8.76 7.54
CA VAL A 38 -15.34 -9.79 8.60
C VAL A 38 -14.95 -11.16 8.02
N ALA A 39 -15.52 -11.53 6.86
CA ALA A 39 -15.18 -12.78 6.17
C ALA A 39 -13.72 -12.83 5.73
N ALA A 40 -13.20 -11.73 5.16
CA ALA A 40 -11.79 -11.63 4.78
C ALA A 40 -10.86 -11.72 5.99
N ILE A 41 -11.26 -11.14 7.12
CA ILE A 41 -10.51 -11.23 8.39
C ILE A 41 -10.49 -12.68 8.89
N GLY A 42 -11.60 -13.42 8.77
CA GLY A 42 -11.72 -14.80 9.23
C GLY A 42 -10.81 -15.79 8.50
N VAL A 43 -10.43 -15.51 7.25
CA VAL A 43 -9.56 -16.40 6.44
C VAL A 43 -8.07 -16.06 6.54
N ILE A 44 -7.68 -15.03 7.29
CA ILE A 44 -6.26 -14.73 7.53
C ILE A 44 -5.62 -15.92 8.27
N PRO A 45 -4.48 -16.48 7.81
CA PRO A 45 -3.83 -17.59 8.49
C PRO A 45 -3.40 -17.23 9.92
N ASP A 46 -3.49 -18.18 10.84
CA ASP A 46 -2.97 -17.99 12.19
C ASP A 46 -1.45 -17.74 12.16
N GLY A 47 -0.98 -16.92 13.09
CA GLY A 47 0.40 -16.47 13.17
C GLY A 47 0.76 -15.37 12.17
N SER A 48 -0.22 -14.83 11.44
CA SER A 48 0.01 -13.73 10.50
C SER A 48 0.24 -12.40 11.21
N ARG A 49 1.07 -11.55 10.61
CA ARG A 49 1.22 -10.15 11.02
C ARG A 49 0.05 -9.32 10.48
N ALA A 50 -0.72 -8.69 11.35
CA ALA A 50 -1.93 -7.96 11.02
C ALA A 50 -2.01 -6.61 11.76
N VAL A 51 -2.47 -5.57 11.05
CA VAL A 51 -2.68 -4.23 11.62
C VAL A 51 -4.06 -3.71 11.21
N GLY A 52 -4.82 -3.20 12.16
CA GLY A 52 -6.15 -2.62 11.93
C GLY A 52 -6.08 -1.12 11.69
N TYR A 53 -6.81 -0.63 10.69
CA TYR A 53 -6.96 0.78 10.33
C TYR A 53 -8.42 1.11 10.04
N TRP A 54 -9.01 2.03 10.82
CA TRP A 54 -10.46 2.27 10.82
C TRP A 54 -10.73 3.75 10.61
N PHE A 55 -11.53 4.09 9.61
CA PHE A 55 -11.70 5.47 9.14
C PHE A 55 -13.15 5.92 9.06
N ARG A 56 -14.11 5.00 8.91
CA ARG A 56 -15.50 5.33 8.58
C ARG A 56 -16.41 5.31 9.80
N GLY A 57 -16.09 4.51 10.82
CA GLY A 57 -16.88 4.43 12.05
C GLY A 57 -18.31 3.92 11.84
N THR A 58 -18.53 3.10 10.81
CA THR A 58 -19.82 2.44 10.55
C THR A 58 -20.02 1.23 11.46
N LEU A 59 -21.24 0.67 11.49
CA LEU A 59 -21.51 -0.59 12.19
C LEU A 59 -20.61 -1.71 11.65
N ASP A 60 -20.50 -1.85 10.33
CA ASP A 60 -19.59 -2.83 9.70
C ASP A 60 -18.14 -2.63 10.14
N SER A 61 -17.68 -1.38 10.27
CA SER A 61 -16.33 -1.05 10.78
C SER A 61 -16.15 -1.52 12.23
N PHE A 62 -17.19 -1.38 13.05
CA PHE A 62 -17.19 -1.88 14.42
C PHE A 62 -17.14 -3.41 14.47
N GLU A 63 -17.95 -4.11 13.66
CA GLU A 63 -17.92 -5.59 13.60
C GLU A 63 -16.56 -6.13 13.15
N MET A 64 -15.94 -5.48 12.16
CA MET A 64 -14.59 -5.82 11.73
C MET A 64 -13.53 -5.56 12.81
N GLN A 65 -13.65 -4.45 13.54
CA GLN A 65 -12.79 -4.14 14.68
C GLN A 65 -12.88 -5.21 15.75
N GLU A 66 -14.08 -5.66 16.08
CA GLU A 66 -14.30 -6.70 17.08
C GLU A 66 -13.78 -8.06 16.59
N ALA A 67 -14.02 -8.43 15.33
CA ALA A 67 -13.44 -9.64 14.74
C ALA A 67 -11.90 -9.63 14.81
N PHE A 68 -11.26 -8.51 14.47
CA PHE A 68 -9.81 -8.37 14.59
C PHE A 68 -9.32 -8.46 16.04
N ARG A 69 -9.99 -7.76 16.96
CA ARG A 69 -9.64 -7.78 18.40
C ARG A 69 -9.75 -9.17 18.98
N PHE A 70 -10.83 -9.89 18.65
CA PHE A 70 -11.05 -11.27 19.09
C PHE A 70 -9.89 -12.17 18.69
N ARG A 71 -9.51 -12.18 17.40
CA ARG A 71 -8.40 -13.01 16.91
C ARG A 71 -7.06 -12.64 17.55
N ARG A 72 -6.77 -11.35 17.75
CA ARG A 72 -5.55 -10.92 18.46
C ARG A 72 -5.52 -11.38 19.91
N GLN A 73 -6.64 -11.27 20.62
CA GLN A 73 -6.72 -11.67 22.04
C GLN A 73 -6.50 -13.18 22.23
N HIS A 74 -6.83 -13.98 21.21
CA HIS A 74 -6.58 -15.42 21.19
C HIS A 74 -5.19 -15.79 20.66
N GLY A 75 -4.33 -14.82 20.34
CA GLY A 75 -2.98 -15.07 19.87
C GLY A 75 -2.90 -15.54 18.42
N GLU A 76 -3.98 -15.46 17.66
CA GLU A 76 -4.05 -15.92 16.26
C GLU A 76 -3.38 -14.91 15.31
N LEU A 77 -3.36 -13.64 15.68
CA LEU A 77 -2.81 -12.55 14.87
C LEU A 77 -1.80 -11.72 15.66
N PHE A 78 -0.64 -11.45 15.06
CA PHE A 78 0.42 -10.66 15.66
C PHE A 78 0.40 -9.21 15.17
N GLY A 79 0.70 -8.28 16.08
CA GLY A 79 0.88 -6.87 15.72
C GLY A 79 2.16 -6.62 14.91
N MET A 80 2.30 -5.39 14.43
CA MET A 80 3.54 -4.92 13.82
C MET A 80 4.63 -4.76 14.90
N THR A 81 5.78 -5.38 14.69
CA THR A 81 6.95 -5.20 15.56
C THR A 81 7.75 -3.96 15.14
N ALA A 82 8.63 -3.47 16.02
CA ALA A 82 9.50 -2.34 15.71
C ALA A 82 10.44 -2.65 14.55
N GLU A 83 10.96 -3.88 14.48
CA GLU A 83 11.84 -4.34 13.41
C GLU A 83 11.12 -4.36 12.07
N PHE A 84 9.88 -4.85 12.04
CA PHE A 84 9.10 -4.84 10.80
C PHE A 84 8.69 -3.42 10.39
N ALA A 85 8.39 -2.54 11.34
CA ALA A 85 8.14 -1.13 11.06
C ALA A 85 9.36 -0.46 10.40
N ALA A 86 10.57 -0.72 10.91
CA ALA A 86 11.81 -0.24 10.30
C ALA A 86 12.02 -0.80 8.88
N GLN A 87 11.77 -2.10 8.67
CA GLN A 87 11.83 -2.71 7.33
C GLN A 87 10.82 -2.09 6.35
N LEU A 88 9.63 -1.75 6.82
CA LEU A 88 8.61 -1.07 6.03
C LEU A 88 9.05 0.35 5.65
N ASP A 89 9.67 1.09 6.59
CA ASP A 89 10.22 2.41 6.32
C ASP A 89 11.39 2.36 5.33
N ASP A 90 12.30 1.41 5.46
CA ASP A 90 13.38 1.18 4.50
C ASP A 90 12.85 0.81 3.10
N TRP A 91 11.78 0.03 3.04
CA TRP A 91 11.11 -0.28 1.79
C TRP A 91 10.50 0.98 1.15
N ARG A 92 9.79 1.81 1.93
CA ARG A 92 9.23 3.09 1.46
C ARG A 92 10.33 4.02 0.95
N ALA A 93 11.43 4.17 1.69
CA ALA A 93 12.54 5.03 1.31
C ALA A 93 13.19 4.60 -0.02
N ARG A 94 13.41 3.29 -0.21
CA ARG A 94 13.94 2.76 -1.48
C ARG A 94 13.00 2.98 -2.66
N ARG A 95 11.69 2.80 -2.44
CA ARG A 95 10.65 3.08 -3.44
C ARG A 95 10.66 4.57 -3.83
N ASP A 96 10.64 5.46 -2.84
CA ASP A 96 10.65 6.91 -3.04
C ASP A 96 11.90 7.36 -3.82
N ALA A 97 13.07 6.80 -3.49
CA ALA A 97 14.31 7.07 -4.22
C ALA A 97 14.28 6.56 -5.67
N ALA A 98 13.71 5.38 -5.92
CA ALA A 98 13.57 4.83 -7.27
C ALA A 98 12.59 5.66 -8.11
N GLU A 99 11.48 6.12 -7.53
CA GLU A 99 10.51 7.01 -8.18
C GLU A 99 11.18 8.34 -8.55
N ALA A 100 11.93 8.96 -7.63
CA ALA A 100 12.66 10.19 -7.90
C ALA A 100 13.69 10.03 -9.03
N ALA A 101 14.44 8.92 -9.05
CA ALA A 101 15.40 8.63 -10.11
C ALA A 101 14.71 8.44 -11.48
N LEU A 102 13.56 7.75 -11.51
CA LEU A 102 12.77 7.58 -12.73
C LEU A 102 12.27 8.93 -13.25
N LEU A 103 11.68 9.75 -12.37
CA LEU A 103 11.19 11.08 -12.74
C LEU A 103 12.30 11.99 -13.26
N ALA A 104 13.49 11.97 -12.63
CA ALA A 104 14.66 12.69 -13.11
C ALA A 104 15.06 12.22 -14.53
N SER A 105 15.11 10.91 -14.78
CA SER A 105 15.44 10.38 -16.12
C SER A 105 14.43 10.75 -17.20
N ILE A 106 13.14 10.83 -16.85
CA ILE A 106 12.09 11.30 -17.77
C ILE A 106 12.25 12.81 -18.05
N HIS A 107 12.58 13.60 -17.02
CA HIS A 107 12.81 15.04 -17.20
C HIS A 107 14.07 15.31 -18.03
N ASP A 108 15.16 14.61 -17.77
CA ASP A 108 16.43 14.79 -18.49
C ASP A 108 16.33 14.31 -19.95
N ALA A 109 15.46 13.35 -20.25
CA ALA A 109 15.15 12.93 -21.62
C ALA A 109 14.35 13.99 -22.42
N ALA A 110 13.87 15.07 -21.80
CA ALA A 110 13.13 16.14 -22.45
C ALA A 110 14.02 17.36 -22.79
N PRO A 111 14.88 17.25 -23.82
CA PRO A 111 14.85 18.30 -24.85
C PRO A 111 15.05 17.70 -26.26
N MET A 112 14.04 17.04 -26.83
CA MET A 112 14.13 16.65 -28.24
C MET A 112 12.75 16.64 -28.93
N GLN A 113 12.21 17.84 -29.21
CA GLN A 113 11.44 18.14 -30.43
C GLN A 113 10.98 19.62 -30.46
N LYS A 114 11.92 20.53 -30.77
CA LYS A 114 11.62 21.75 -31.53
C LYS A 114 12.55 21.85 -32.73
N ARG A 115 12.28 21.01 -33.73
CA ARG A 115 12.70 21.22 -35.12
C ARG A 115 11.49 20.99 -36.01
N VAL A 116 10.47 21.82 -35.87
CA VAL A 116 9.56 22.04 -36.99
C VAL A 116 10.30 23.03 -37.90
N ALA A 117 10.78 22.51 -39.03
CA ALA A 117 11.36 23.26 -40.11
C ALA A 117 10.35 24.31 -40.61
N GLY A 118 10.49 25.55 -40.15
CA GLY A 118 9.77 26.70 -40.69
C GLY A 118 10.57 27.30 -41.84
N GLY A 119 10.07 27.21 -43.07
CA GLY A 119 10.65 27.98 -44.17
C GLY A 119 10.32 27.55 -45.61
N GLY A 120 9.35 26.66 -45.84
CA GLY A 120 8.83 26.44 -47.20
C GLY A 120 7.95 27.62 -47.62
N LYS A 121 8.48 28.54 -48.43
CA LYS A 121 7.71 29.63 -49.05
C LYS A 121 6.61 29.04 -49.94
N TRP A 122 5.38 29.45 -49.67
CA TRP A 122 4.31 29.44 -50.66
C TRP A 122 4.25 30.83 -51.27
N SER A 123 4.68 30.96 -52.52
CA SER A 123 4.25 31.92 -53.56
C SER A 123 5.15 31.71 -54.78
#